data_AF-A0A367LY16-F1
#
_entry.id   AF-A0A367LY16-F1
#
_cell.length_a   1.000
_cell.length_b   1.000
_cell.length_c   1.000
_cell.angle_alpha   90.00
_cell.angle_beta   90.00
_cell.angle_gamma   90.00
#
_symmetry.space_group_name_H-M   'P 1'
#
loop_
_entity.id
_entity.type
_entity.pdbx_description
1 polymer ?
#
loop_
_entity_poly.entity_id
_entity_poly.type
_entity_poly.pdbx_seq_one_letter_code
_entity_poly.pdbx_strand_id
1 'polypeptide(L)'
;LLDQPGGRYWEHALEFMQEQLLENHYILPADMRLMRLVHSAEDAVKEIAQFYRNFHSSRWLKGTFVIRLNHALNEAALAHLHEHFASLCLSGGFQQQAYSEQEQDEPEFRNLTRLAFVFNGRDQGRLRELLDYINLPENWD
;
A
#
# COMPACT_ATOMS: atom_id res chain seq x y z
N LEU A 1 -3.81 12.54 7.79
CA LEU A 1 -3.69 13.94 8.26
C LEU A 1 -5.03 14.32 8.87
N LEU A 2 -5.04 14.74 10.13
CA LEU A 2 -6.25 15.20 10.82
C LEU A 2 -6.04 16.64 11.24
N ASP A 3 -6.95 17.52 10.85
CA ASP A 3 -6.97 18.90 11.34
C ASP A 3 -7.91 19.03 12.55
N GLN A 4 -7.70 20.07 13.35
CA GLN A 4 -8.69 20.47 14.35
C GLN A 4 -9.97 20.95 13.66
N PRO A 5 -11.15 20.88 14.31
CA PRO A 5 -12.38 21.41 13.74
C PRO A 5 -12.23 22.88 13.28
N GLY A 6 -12.49 23.14 12.00
CA GLY A 6 -12.32 24.47 11.38
C GLY A 6 -10.88 24.86 11.04
N GLY A 7 -9.90 23.99 11.30
CA GLY A 7 -8.52 24.17 10.86
C GLY A 7 -8.37 23.97 9.35
N ARG A 8 -7.40 24.68 8.75
CA ARG A 8 -7.08 24.64 7.32
C ARG A 8 -5.61 24.37 7.05
N TYR A 9 -4.85 23.99 8.07
CA TYR A 9 -3.40 23.84 7.94
C TYR A 9 -3.04 22.73 6.95
N TRP A 10 -3.63 21.55 7.13
CA TRP A 10 -3.35 20.42 6.24
C TRP A 10 -3.97 20.58 4.85
N GLU A 11 -5.10 21.29 4.76
CA GLU A 11 -5.70 21.69 3.49
C GLU A 11 -4.73 22.57 2.69
N HIS A 12 -4.25 23.67 3.29
CA HIS A 12 -3.28 24.56 2.64
C HIS A 12 -1.93 23.89 2.34
N ALA A 13 -1.48 22.97 3.20
CA ALA A 13 -0.28 22.18 2.92
C ALA A 13 -0.47 21.26 1.70
N LEU A 14 -1.64 20.64 1.54
CA LEU A 14 -1.97 19.81 0.37
C LEU A 14 -2.13 20.65 -0.89
N GLU A 15 -2.77 21.82 -0.81
CA GLU A 15 -2.85 22.79 -1.91
C GLU A 15 -1.44 23.21 -2.35
N PHE A 16 -0.57 23.57 -1.41
CA PHE A 16 0.83 23.89 -1.71
C PHE A 16 1.56 22.72 -2.38
N MET A 17 1.42 21.49 -1.87
CA MET A 17 2.05 20.32 -2.49
C MET A 17 1.52 20.08 -3.91
N GLN A 18 0.23 20.30 -4.13
CA GLN A 18 -0.36 20.21 -5.46
C GLN A 18 0.21 21.27 -6.41
N GLU A 19 0.12 22.54 -6.04
CA GLU A 19 0.56 23.66 -6.90
C GLU A 19 2.09 23.67 -7.10
N GLN A 20 2.85 23.48 -6.02
CA GLN A 20 4.30 23.69 -6.06
C GLN A 20 5.08 22.42 -6.35
N LEU A 21 4.59 21.24 -5.97
CA LEU A 21 5.30 19.98 -6.21
C LEU A 21 4.71 19.22 -7.40
N LEU A 22 3.40 19.01 -7.44
CA LEU A 22 2.77 18.19 -8.48
C LEU A 22 2.72 18.91 -9.83
N GLU A 23 2.19 20.13 -9.88
CA GLU A 23 2.04 20.88 -11.15
C GLU A 23 3.38 21.27 -11.76
N ASN A 24 4.43 21.38 -10.93
CA ASN A 24 5.80 21.60 -11.38
C ASN A 24 6.60 20.30 -11.60
N HIS A 25 5.93 19.14 -11.53
CA HIS A 25 6.51 17.81 -11.83
C HIS A 25 7.66 17.36 -10.91
N TYR A 26 7.73 17.86 -9.68
CA TYR A 26 8.67 17.36 -8.67
C TYR A 26 8.23 16.03 -8.05
N ILE A 27 6.92 15.73 -8.09
CA ILE A 27 6.33 14.46 -7.64
C ILE A 27 5.40 13.89 -8.70
N LEU A 28 5.09 12.61 -8.61
CA LEU A 28 4.11 11.97 -9.49
C LEU A 28 2.68 12.26 -8.99
N PRO A 29 1.66 12.27 -9.87
CA PRO A 29 0.26 12.37 -9.45
C PRO A 29 -0.16 11.34 -8.41
N ALA A 30 0.41 10.13 -8.47
CA ALA A 30 0.15 9.08 -7.51
C ALA A 30 0.68 9.39 -6.10
N ASP A 31 1.72 10.21 -5.97
CA ASP A 31 2.35 10.50 -4.66
C ASP A 31 1.42 11.29 -3.75
N MET A 32 0.46 12.05 -4.31
CA MET A 32 -0.59 12.68 -3.53
C MET A 32 -1.45 11.68 -2.77
N ARG A 33 -1.54 10.42 -3.23
CA ARG A 33 -2.29 9.35 -2.55
C ARG A 33 -1.61 8.82 -1.29
N LEU A 34 -0.34 9.17 -1.07
CA LEU A 34 0.36 8.88 0.19
C LEU A 34 -0.29 9.61 1.37
N MET A 35 -1.04 10.69 1.11
CA MET A 35 -1.66 11.52 2.12
C MET A 35 -3.18 11.48 1.99
N ARG A 36 -3.85 11.24 3.13
CA ARG A 36 -5.31 11.40 3.26
C ARG A 36 -5.60 12.47 4.29
N LEU A 37 -6.35 13.51 3.90
CA LEU A 37 -6.94 14.47 4.83
C LEU A 37 -8.28 13.94 5.32
N VAL A 38 -8.49 13.96 6.63
CA VAL A 38 -9.74 13.64 7.32
C VAL A 38 -10.06 14.76 8.32
N HIS A 39 -11.34 14.90 8.68
CA HIS A 39 -11.82 16.00 9.53
C HIS A 39 -12.42 15.52 10.86
N SER A 40 -12.35 14.22 11.14
CA SER A 40 -12.85 13.62 12.37
C SER A 40 -11.93 12.49 12.83
N ALA A 41 -11.96 12.20 14.13
CA ALA A 41 -11.26 11.05 14.69
C ALA A 41 -11.83 9.74 14.14
N GLU A 42 -13.15 9.69 13.93
CA GLU A 42 -13.86 8.54 13.38
C GLU A 42 -13.38 8.21 11.97
N ASP A 43 -13.21 9.21 11.10
CA ASP A 43 -12.73 8.99 9.74
C ASP A 43 -11.24 8.64 9.71
N ALA A 44 -10.44 9.20 10.65
CA ALA A 44 -9.05 8.76 10.83
C ALA A 44 -8.98 7.28 11.22
N VAL A 45 -9.82 6.84 12.15
CA VAL A 45 -9.90 5.43 12.56
C VAL A 45 -10.32 4.54 11.40
N LYS A 46 -11.31 4.94 10.59
CA LYS A 46 -11.73 4.17 9.40
C LYS A 46 -10.58 4.00 8.40
N GLU A 47 -9.86 5.08 8.10
CA GLU A 47 -8.71 5.05 7.18
C GLU A 47 -7.61 4.12 7.69
N ILE A 48 -7.26 4.21 8.98
CA ILE A 48 -6.24 3.35 9.60
C ILE A 48 -6.70 1.89 9.64
N ALA A 49 -7.95 1.64 10.03
CA ALA A 49 -8.52 0.29 10.10
C ALA A 49 -8.60 -0.36 8.72
N GLN A 50 -8.92 0.41 7.68
CA GLN A 50 -8.87 -0.08 6.30
C GLN A 50 -7.43 -0.41 5.89
N PHE A 51 -6.47 0.47 6.17
CA PHE A 51 -5.07 0.24 5.80
C PHE A 51 -4.48 -1.05 6.40
N TYR A 52 -4.86 -1.42 7.63
CA TYR A 52 -4.38 -2.63 8.31
C TYR A 52 -5.33 -3.83 8.23
N ARG A 53 -6.35 -3.78 7.36
CA ARG A 53 -7.40 -4.81 7.36
C ARG A 53 -6.89 -6.18 6.94
N ASN A 54 -6.09 -6.22 5.88
CA ASN A 54 -5.40 -7.40 5.39
C ASN A 54 -3.87 -7.22 5.43
N PHE A 55 -3.37 -6.00 5.21
CA PHE A 55 -1.94 -5.70 5.34
C PHE A 55 -1.47 -5.86 6.79
N HIS A 56 -0.38 -6.61 6.98
CA HIS A 56 0.30 -6.72 8.27
C HIS A 56 1.60 -5.92 8.29
N SER A 57 2.52 -6.22 7.37
CA SER A 57 3.83 -5.59 7.29
C SER A 57 4.43 -5.76 5.90
N SER A 58 5.56 -5.09 5.63
CA SER A 58 6.34 -5.33 4.42
C SER A 58 7.84 -5.32 4.73
N ARG A 59 8.63 -5.98 3.88
CA ARG A 59 10.09 -5.95 3.95
C ARG A 59 10.74 -6.15 2.60
N TRP A 60 12.01 -5.77 2.51
CA TRP A 60 12.88 -6.18 1.41
C TRP A 60 13.58 -7.49 1.78
N LEU A 61 13.54 -8.47 0.88
CA LEU A 61 14.24 -9.75 1.02
C LEU A 61 14.98 -10.07 -0.27
N LYS A 62 16.32 -9.98 -0.25
CA LYS A 62 17.20 -10.33 -1.39
C LYS A 62 16.79 -9.69 -2.73
N GLY A 63 16.34 -8.44 -2.72
CA GLY A 63 15.91 -7.70 -3.92
C GLY A 63 14.44 -7.89 -4.30
N THR A 64 13.68 -8.68 -3.54
CA THR A 64 12.22 -8.80 -3.66
C THR A 64 11.55 -7.97 -2.57
N PHE A 65 10.47 -7.28 -2.92
CA PHE A 65 9.60 -6.64 -1.95
C PHE A 65 8.50 -7.62 -1.56
N VAL A 66 8.37 -7.86 -0.26
CA VAL A 66 7.43 -8.82 0.31
C VAL A 66 6.45 -8.07 1.20
N ILE A 67 5.16 -8.20 0.89
CA ILE A 67 4.06 -7.75 1.74
C ILE A 67 3.51 -8.97 2.46
N ARG A 68 3.36 -8.89 3.79
CA ARG A 68 2.66 -9.90 4.59
C ARG A 68 1.19 -9.52 4.71
N LEU A 69 0.35 -10.51 4.49
CA LEU A 69 -1.10 -10.42 4.52
C LEU A 69 -1.67 -11.35 5.59
N ASN A 70 -2.72 -10.89 6.27
CA ASN A 70 -3.48 -11.69 7.22
C ASN A 70 -4.27 -12.79 6.49
N HIS A 71 -4.74 -12.50 5.28
CA HIS A 71 -5.54 -13.35 4.43
C HIS A 71 -4.94 -13.44 3.03
N ALA A 72 -5.06 -14.61 2.41
CA ALA A 72 -4.68 -14.80 1.03
C ALA A 72 -5.61 -14.01 0.10
N LEU A 73 -5.05 -13.36 -0.91
CA LEU A 73 -5.82 -12.77 -1.99
C LEU A 73 -6.50 -13.85 -2.81
N ASN A 74 -7.75 -13.60 -3.21
CA ASN A 74 -8.45 -14.46 -4.14
C ASN A 74 -7.89 -14.33 -5.57
N GLU A 75 -8.28 -15.26 -6.45
CA GLU A 75 -7.75 -15.33 -7.81
C GLU A 75 -8.03 -14.07 -8.64
N ALA A 76 -9.22 -13.47 -8.46
CA ALA A 76 -9.62 -12.26 -9.17
C ALA A 76 -8.73 -11.06 -8.75
N ALA A 77 -8.44 -10.93 -7.45
CA ALA A 77 -7.57 -9.89 -6.94
C ALA A 77 -6.14 -10.03 -7.48
N LEU A 78 -5.59 -11.25 -7.49
CA LEU A 78 -4.26 -11.49 -8.07
C LEU A 78 -4.21 -11.17 -9.57
N ALA A 79 -5.22 -11.57 -10.34
CA ALA A 79 -5.32 -11.23 -11.76
C ALA A 79 -5.37 -9.71 -11.97
N HIS A 80 -6.16 -9.00 -11.15
CA HIS A 80 -6.22 -7.55 -11.17
C HIS A 80 -4.87 -6.90 -10.86
N LEU A 81 -4.07 -7.45 -9.92
CA LEU A 81 -2.72 -6.96 -9.67
C LEU A 81 -1.83 -7.05 -10.91
N HIS A 82 -1.87 -8.17 -11.62
CA HIS A 82 -1.09 -8.35 -12.84
C HIS A 82 -1.51 -7.41 -13.98
N GLU A 83 -2.78 -7.05 -14.08
CA GLU A 83 -3.26 -6.14 -15.11
C GLU A 83 -3.02 -4.68 -14.74
N HIS A 84 -3.42 -4.28 -13.53
CA HIS A 84 -3.52 -2.88 -13.14
C HIS A 84 -2.29 -2.37 -12.41
N PHE A 85 -1.44 -3.25 -11.88
CA PHE A 85 -0.25 -2.87 -11.09
C PHE A 85 1.06 -3.43 -11.67
N ALA A 86 1.05 -3.97 -12.89
CA ALA A 86 2.24 -4.50 -13.56
C ALA A 86 3.45 -3.57 -13.53
N SER A 87 3.23 -2.25 -13.67
CA SER A 87 4.32 -1.26 -13.66
C SER A 87 5.12 -1.20 -12.35
N LEU A 88 4.55 -1.69 -11.25
CA LEU A 88 5.27 -1.81 -9.97
C LEU A 88 6.27 -2.95 -9.97
N CYS A 89 6.05 -3.99 -10.77
CA CYS A 89 6.86 -5.20 -10.78
C CYS A 89 7.80 -5.22 -11.99
N LEU A 90 9.11 -5.18 -11.74
CA LEU A 90 10.14 -5.18 -12.79
C LEU A 90 10.20 -6.50 -13.56
N SER A 91 9.91 -7.63 -12.90
CA SER A 91 9.97 -8.96 -13.50
C SER A 91 9.28 -10.02 -12.62
N GLY A 92 8.86 -11.15 -13.22
CA GLY A 92 8.29 -12.30 -12.51
C GLY A 92 6.85 -12.14 -12.03
N GLY A 93 6.30 -10.92 -12.07
CA GLY A 93 4.93 -10.64 -11.64
C GLY A 93 4.74 -10.68 -10.13
N PHE A 94 3.48 -10.66 -9.69
CA PHE A 94 3.09 -10.82 -8.31
C PHE A 94 2.96 -12.30 -7.96
N GLN A 95 3.54 -12.73 -6.84
CA GLN A 95 3.52 -14.11 -6.39
C GLN A 95 2.96 -14.19 -4.97
N GLN A 96 1.91 -14.99 -4.80
CA GLN A 96 1.38 -15.31 -3.49
C GLN A 96 2.00 -16.62 -2.98
N GLN A 97 2.64 -16.59 -1.81
CA GLN A 97 3.32 -17.75 -1.25
C GLN A 97 3.10 -17.86 0.27
N ALA A 98 3.19 -19.09 0.77
CA ALA A 98 3.25 -19.34 2.21
C ALA A 98 4.63 -18.95 2.76
N TYR A 99 4.79 -19.04 4.08
CA TYR A 99 6.08 -18.88 4.75
C TYR A 99 7.17 -19.76 4.11
N SER A 100 8.35 -19.21 3.93
CA SER A 100 9.51 -19.92 3.37
C SER A 100 10.66 -20.01 4.36
N GLU A 101 11.58 -20.95 4.13
CA GLU A 101 12.81 -21.09 4.93
C GLU A 101 13.71 -19.84 4.92
N GLN A 102 13.49 -18.91 3.98
CA GLN A 102 14.24 -17.66 3.90
C GLN A 102 13.84 -16.64 4.98
N GLU A 103 12.80 -16.92 5.76
CA GLU A 103 12.25 -16.05 6.82
C GLU A 103 12.39 -16.69 8.22
N GLN A 104 13.39 -17.58 8.41
CA GLN A 104 13.67 -18.24 9.70
C GLN A 104 13.92 -17.28 10.87
N ASP A 105 14.29 -16.04 10.57
CA ASP A 105 14.49 -14.95 11.51
C ASP A 105 13.18 -14.44 12.15
N GLU A 106 12.02 -14.75 11.58
CA GLU A 106 10.71 -14.22 12.00
C GLU A 106 9.63 -15.32 12.09
N PRO A 107 9.82 -16.33 12.96
CA PRO A 107 8.94 -17.49 13.07
C PRO A 107 7.51 -17.16 13.54
N GLU A 108 7.32 -16.05 14.25
CA GLU A 108 6.01 -15.57 14.73
C GLU A 108 5.04 -15.25 13.60
N PHE A 109 5.55 -14.96 12.40
CA PHE A 109 4.75 -14.59 11.23
C PHE A 109 4.55 -15.74 10.25
N ARG A 110 4.80 -17.00 10.64
CA ARG A 110 4.68 -18.19 9.76
C ARG A 110 3.30 -18.38 9.16
N ASN A 111 2.25 -17.96 9.88
CA ASN A 111 0.87 -18.17 9.45
C ASN A 111 0.39 -17.13 8.41
N LEU A 112 1.14 -16.06 8.18
CA LEU A 112 0.75 -15.00 7.24
C LEU A 112 1.00 -15.40 5.79
N THR A 113 0.20 -14.85 4.87
CA THR A 113 0.43 -14.99 3.44
C THR A 113 1.44 -13.94 2.95
N ARG A 114 2.29 -14.27 1.99
CA ARG A 114 3.23 -13.31 1.38
C ARG A 114 2.79 -12.98 -0.03
N LEU A 115 2.68 -11.69 -0.34
CA LEU A 115 2.66 -11.17 -1.70
C LEU A 115 4.04 -10.63 -2.03
N ALA A 116 4.76 -11.33 -2.90
CA ALA A 116 6.14 -11.05 -3.26
C ALA A 116 6.27 -10.62 -4.73
N PHE A 117 7.05 -9.58 -4.99
CA PHE A 117 7.32 -9.08 -6.33
C PHE A 117 8.60 -8.24 -6.38
N VAL A 118 9.20 -8.09 -7.57
CA VAL A 118 10.40 -7.26 -7.74
C VAL A 118 9.97 -5.79 -7.89
N PHE A 119 9.79 -5.10 -6.77
CA PHE A 119 9.32 -3.72 -6.78
C PHE A 119 10.32 -2.78 -7.46
N ASN A 120 9.83 -1.86 -8.26
CA ASN A 120 10.65 -0.85 -8.95
C ASN A 120 11.28 0.21 -8.02
N GLY A 121 10.87 0.24 -6.74
CA GLY A 121 11.47 1.08 -5.70
C GLY A 121 11.15 2.57 -5.76
N ARG A 122 10.37 3.03 -6.75
CA ARG A 122 10.13 4.47 -7.00
C ARG A 122 8.67 4.87 -6.98
N ASP A 123 7.76 4.00 -7.43
CA ASP A 123 6.34 4.35 -7.61
C ASP A 123 5.56 4.15 -6.29
N GLN A 124 5.93 4.90 -5.25
CA GLN A 124 5.40 4.74 -3.89
C GLN A 124 3.90 5.08 -3.80
N GLY A 125 3.45 6.13 -4.48
CA GLY A 125 2.03 6.44 -4.58
C GLY A 125 1.22 5.28 -5.17
N ARG A 126 1.75 4.61 -6.20
CA ARG A 126 1.11 3.44 -6.82
C ARG A 126 1.17 2.21 -5.92
N LEU A 127 2.24 2.04 -5.14
CA LEU A 127 2.30 1.02 -4.10
C LEU A 127 1.23 1.25 -3.04
N ARG A 128 0.97 2.51 -2.65
CA ARG A 128 -0.12 2.84 -1.73
C ARG A 128 -1.50 2.47 -2.31
N GLU A 129 -1.72 2.70 -3.59
CA GLU A 129 -2.95 2.25 -4.26
C GLU A 129 -3.11 0.73 -4.27
N LEU A 130 -2.03 -0.01 -4.47
CA LEU A 130 -2.04 -1.46 -4.36
C LEU A 130 -2.41 -1.88 -2.94
N LEU A 131 -1.84 -1.22 -1.91
CA LEU A 131 -2.19 -1.47 -0.51
C LEU A 131 -3.66 -1.19 -0.23
N ASP A 132 -4.22 -0.10 -0.75
CA ASP A 132 -5.64 0.20 -0.60
C ASP A 132 -6.51 -0.89 -1.24
N TYR A 133 -6.11 -1.40 -2.42
CA TYR A 133 -6.82 -2.47 -3.12
C TYR A 133 -6.79 -3.81 -2.37
N ILE A 134 -5.62 -4.29 -1.95
CA ILE A 134 -5.50 -5.60 -1.27
C ILE A 134 -6.17 -5.64 0.11
N ASN A 135 -6.49 -4.47 0.67
CA ASN A 135 -7.20 -4.32 1.94
C ASN A 135 -8.73 -4.27 1.78
N LEU A 136 -9.26 -4.22 0.55
CA LEU A 136 -10.70 -4.29 0.32
C LEU A 136 -11.24 -5.70 0.64
N PRO A 137 -12.36 -5.82 1.38
CA PRO A 137 -12.90 -7.10 1.84
C PRO A 137 -13.16 -8.15 0.77
N GLU A 138 -13.58 -7.71 -0.41
CA GLU A 138 -13.92 -8.55 -1.54
C GLU A 138 -12.71 -9.20 -2.23
N ASN A 139 -11.48 -8.84 -1.81
CA ASN A 139 -10.26 -9.27 -2.47
C ASN A 139 -9.52 -10.43 -1.75
N TRP A 140 -10.04 -10.91 -0.62
CA TRP A 140 -9.40 -11.94 0.19
C TRP A 140 -10.41 -12.84 0.90
N ASP A 141 -9.96 -14.05 1.23
CA ASP A 141 -10.76 -15.13 1.84
C ASP A 141 -10.47 -15.32 3.35
#